data_AF-A0A2P5AFS1-F1
#
_entry.id   AF-A0A2P5AFS1-F1
#
_cell.length_a   1.000
_cell.length_b   1.000
_cell.length_c   1.000
_cell.angle_alpha   90.00
_cell.angle_beta   90.00
_cell.angle_gamma   90.00
#
_symmetry.space_group_name_H-M   'P 1'
#
loop_
_entity.id
_entity.type
_entity.pdbx_description
1 polymer ?
#
loop_
_entity_poly.entity_id
_entity_poly.type
_entity_poly.pdbx_seq_one_letter_code
_entity_poly.pdbx_strand_id
1 'polypeptide(L)'
;MVMGIKDRGESIEFQGASDISDLKDAIIGEKCQISLSDLEEQLQESQDTDDLFLTRFALLAIGTILCPSTGIHLSNLYLNAVSDIRNLGKKNWASHVVRHLMESIRCYQVKHAKNLSGCTIFVQLLYLHHVE
;
A
#
# COMPACT_ATOMS: atom_id res chain seq x y z
N MET A 1 -13.60 -9.40 -11.09
CA MET A 1 -12.17 -9.62 -11.32
C MET A 1 -11.59 -8.32 -11.83
N VAL A 2 -10.42 -7.95 -11.35
CA VAL A 2 -9.66 -6.79 -11.79
C VAL A 2 -8.40 -7.31 -12.46
N MET A 3 -8.25 -7.11 -13.77
CA MET A 3 -7.07 -7.58 -14.52
C MET A 3 -6.78 -9.08 -14.34
N GLY A 4 -7.84 -9.91 -14.32
CA GLY A 4 -7.71 -11.36 -14.07
C GLY A 4 -7.47 -11.76 -12.61
N ILE A 5 -7.26 -10.79 -11.70
CA ILE A 5 -7.13 -11.00 -10.27
C ILE A 5 -8.53 -11.02 -9.62
N LYS A 6 -8.76 -11.95 -8.70
CA LYS A 6 -9.98 -11.98 -7.90
C LYS A 6 -10.06 -10.73 -7.03
N ASP A 7 -11.18 -10.04 -7.12
CA ASP A 7 -11.54 -8.82 -6.39
C ASP A 7 -12.67 -9.09 -5.38
N ARG A 8 -12.77 -10.33 -4.92
CA ARG A 8 -13.78 -10.77 -3.96
C ARG A 8 -13.09 -10.88 -2.61
N GLY A 9 -13.30 -9.87 -1.77
CA GLY A 9 -12.70 -9.76 -0.44
C GLY A 9 -13.33 -8.60 0.32
N GLU A 10 -12.96 -8.47 1.58
CA GLU A 10 -13.43 -7.38 2.45
C GLU A 10 -12.81 -6.03 2.02
N SER A 11 -13.56 -4.94 2.22
CA SER A 11 -13.01 -3.60 1.99
C SER A 11 -11.83 -3.33 2.92
N ILE A 12 -10.86 -2.56 2.43
CA ILE A 12 -9.74 -2.11 3.25
C ILE A 12 -10.24 -1.00 4.18
N GLU A 13 -10.07 -1.21 5.47
CA GLU A 13 -10.48 -0.26 6.51
C GLU A 13 -9.30 0.62 6.91
N PHE A 14 -9.52 1.93 6.86
CA PHE A 14 -8.52 2.95 7.21
C PHE A 14 -8.81 3.62 8.55
N GLN A 15 -9.98 3.35 9.15
CA GLN A 15 -10.38 3.82 10.47
C GLN A 15 -10.33 2.63 11.43
N GLY A 16 -9.58 2.78 12.52
CA GLY A 16 -9.27 1.67 13.42
C GLY A 16 -10.47 1.24 14.25
N ALA A 17 -10.88 -0.01 14.12
CA ALA A 17 -11.71 -0.70 15.11
C ALA A 17 -10.88 -1.31 16.25
N SER A 18 -9.56 -1.43 16.05
CA SER A 18 -8.60 -2.07 16.96
C SER A 18 -7.60 -1.07 17.52
N ASP A 19 -7.11 -1.32 18.73
CA ASP A 19 -6.01 -0.54 19.31
C ASP A 19 -4.71 -0.85 18.56
N ILE A 20 -4.17 0.15 17.86
CA ILE A 20 -2.93 0.05 17.07
C ILE A 20 -1.79 0.87 17.70
N SER A 21 -1.90 1.21 18.98
CA SER A 21 -0.90 2.05 19.68
C SER A 21 0.49 1.38 19.67
N ASP A 22 0.56 0.10 20.04
CA ASP A 22 1.82 -0.67 20.04
C ASP A 22 2.43 -0.76 18.62
N LEU A 23 1.59 -0.98 17.61
CA LEU A 23 2.04 -1.05 16.22
C LEU A 23 2.53 0.30 15.70
N LYS A 24 1.84 1.39 16.07
CA LYS A 24 2.27 2.76 15.75
C LYS A 24 3.63 3.06 16.35
N ASP A 25 3.82 2.73 17.62
CA ASP A 25 5.09 2.97 18.32
C ASP A 25 6.21 2.13 17.71
N ALA A 26 5.94 0.87 17.33
CA ALA A 26 6.93 -0.01 16.71
C ALA A 26 7.34 0.39 15.28
N ILE A 27 6.42 0.96 14.48
CA ILE A 27 6.67 1.30 13.07
C ILE A 27 7.10 2.75 12.90
N ILE A 28 6.41 3.68 13.56
CA ILE A 28 6.59 5.12 13.38
C ILE A 28 7.40 5.72 14.52
N GLY A 29 7.19 5.24 15.75
CA GLY A 29 7.79 5.82 16.96
C GLY A 29 7.62 7.34 17.00
N GLU A 30 8.71 8.07 17.21
CA GLU A 30 8.72 9.54 17.28
C GLU A 30 8.59 10.23 15.91
N LYS A 31 8.84 9.54 14.80
CA LYS A 31 8.92 10.15 13.45
C LYS A 31 7.56 10.63 12.92
N CYS A 32 6.45 10.25 13.58
CA CYS A 32 5.06 10.56 13.19
C CYS A 32 4.65 10.17 11.75
N GLN A 33 5.51 9.56 10.94
CA GLN A 33 5.26 9.14 9.56
C GLN A 33 5.91 7.80 9.22
N ILE A 34 5.31 7.05 8.30
CA ILE A 34 5.91 5.83 7.74
C ILE A 34 6.90 6.21 6.63
N SER A 35 8.20 6.00 6.86
CA SER A 35 9.26 6.17 5.86
C SER A 35 9.56 4.84 5.15
N LEU A 36 9.59 4.85 3.82
CA LEU A 36 9.88 3.63 3.06
C LEU A 36 11.34 3.17 3.27
N SER A 37 12.28 4.11 3.34
CA SER A 37 13.70 3.80 3.59
C SER A 37 13.92 3.20 4.97
N ASP A 38 13.21 3.71 5.99
CA ASP A 38 13.30 3.14 7.34
C ASP A 38 12.74 1.71 7.37
N LEU A 39 11.65 1.45 6.65
CA LEU A 39 11.09 0.10 6.53
C LEU A 39 12.08 -0.86 5.84
N GLU A 40 12.76 -0.41 4.79
CA GLU A 40 13.78 -1.20 4.09
C GLU A 40 14.95 -1.55 5.00
N GLU A 41 15.52 -0.57 5.72
CA GLU A 41 16.61 -0.79 6.67
C GLU A 41 16.19 -1.77 7.78
N GLN A 42 15.02 -1.57 8.39
CA GLN A 42 14.50 -2.45 9.43
C GLN A 42 14.24 -3.88 8.94
N LEU A 43 13.81 -4.06 7.69
CA LEU A 43 13.63 -5.37 7.08
C LEU A 43 14.97 -6.06 6.81
N GLN A 44 16.02 -5.32 6.44
CA GLN A 44 17.36 -5.85 6.23
C GLN A 44 18.03 -6.28 7.54
N GLU A 45 17.77 -5.56 8.63
CA GLU A 45 18.30 -5.86 9.97
C GLU A 45 17.53 -6.96 10.70
N SER A 46 16.31 -7.27 10.26
CA SER A 46 15.47 -8.28 10.91
C SER A 46 16.04 -9.69 10.72
N GLN A 47 16.23 -10.41 11.83
CA GLN A 47 16.69 -11.80 11.83
C GLN A 47 15.54 -12.81 11.76
N ASP A 48 14.36 -12.41 12.23
CA ASP A 48 13.17 -13.27 12.34
C ASP A 48 12.06 -12.82 11.36
N THR A 49 11.27 -13.78 10.90
CA THR A 49 10.07 -13.54 10.06
C THR A 49 8.82 -13.55 10.93
N ASP A 50 8.75 -12.60 11.87
CA ASP A 50 7.61 -12.45 12.79
C ASP A 50 6.47 -11.59 12.19
N ASP A 51 5.39 -11.43 12.96
CA ASP A 51 4.23 -10.63 12.53
C ASP A 51 4.63 -9.16 12.25
N LEU A 52 5.65 -8.63 12.94
CA LEU A 52 6.16 -7.28 12.73
C LEU A 52 6.95 -7.16 11.42
N PHE A 53 7.81 -8.14 11.10
CA PHE A 53 8.48 -8.26 9.81
C PHE A 53 7.46 -8.30 8.66
N LEU A 54 6.44 -9.15 8.76
CA LEU A 54 5.38 -9.24 7.75
C LEU A 54 4.63 -7.91 7.59
N THR A 55 4.40 -7.21 8.70
CA THR A 55 3.75 -5.89 8.70
C THR A 55 4.60 -4.84 8.00
N ARG A 56 5.89 -4.75 8.31
CA ARG A 56 6.84 -3.85 7.62
C ARG A 56 6.91 -4.14 6.13
N PHE A 57 7.02 -5.42 5.77
CA PHE A 57 7.05 -5.85 4.38
C PHE A 57 5.77 -5.49 3.64
N ALA A 58 4.60 -5.71 4.25
CA ALA A 58 3.32 -5.34 3.67
C ALA A 58 3.22 -3.82 3.42
N LEU A 59 3.63 -3.00 4.40
CA LEU A 59 3.66 -1.53 4.23
C LEU A 59 4.61 -1.12 3.11
N LEU A 60 5.80 -1.72 3.03
CA LEU A 60 6.76 -1.44 1.96
C LEU A 60 6.17 -1.80 0.59
N ALA A 61 5.57 -2.98 0.44
CA ALA A 61 4.91 -3.42 -0.80
C ALA A 61 3.74 -2.49 -1.18
N ILE A 62 2.98 -2.01 -0.19
CA ILE A 62 1.93 -1.03 -0.41
C ILE A 62 2.52 0.28 -0.94
N GLY A 63 3.57 0.81 -0.31
CA GLY A 63 4.15 2.10 -0.66
C GLY A 63 5.02 2.12 -1.92
N THR A 64 5.42 0.95 -2.44
CA THR A 64 6.32 0.86 -3.60
C THR A 64 5.64 0.26 -4.84
N ILE A 65 4.74 -0.71 -4.67
CA ILE A 65 4.14 -1.47 -5.77
C ILE A 65 2.64 -1.20 -5.88
N LEU A 66 1.90 -1.37 -4.78
CA LEU A 66 0.43 -1.38 -4.84
C LEU A 66 -0.15 0.03 -4.91
N CYS A 67 0.30 0.93 -4.05
CA CYS A 67 -0.17 2.32 -3.97
C CYS A 67 1.02 3.29 -3.85
N PRO A 68 2.02 3.22 -4.76
CA PRO A 68 3.16 4.11 -4.70
C PRO A 68 2.72 5.57 -4.75
N SER A 69 3.26 6.35 -3.82
CA SER A 69 3.05 7.79 -3.77
C SER A 69 4.19 8.50 -4.49
N THR A 70 4.01 9.78 -4.81
CA THR A 70 5.06 10.60 -5.42
C THR A 70 6.13 11.04 -4.40
N GLY A 71 5.96 10.70 -3.13
CA GLY A 71 6.90 11.00 -2.04
C GLY A 71 7.42 9.73 -1.36
N ILE A 72 8.38 9.93 -0.46
CA ILE A 72 9.09 8.86 0.27
C ILE A 72 8.33 8.32 1.49
N HIS A 73 7.16 8.91 1.79
CA HIS A 73 6.36 8.56 2.96
C HIS A 73 5.04 7.91 2.57
N LEU A 74 4.68 6.86 3.29
CA LEU A 74 3.38 6.20 3.19
C LEU A 74 2.39 6.82 4.18
N SER A 75 1.12 6.91 3.78
CA SER A 75 0.07 7.40 4.69
C SER A 75 -0.07 6.48 5.90
N ASN A 76 -0.05 7.06 7.11
CA ASN A 76 -0.23 6.33 8.36
C ASN A 76 -1.57 5.58 8.45
N LEU A 77 -2.55 5.93 7.62
CA LEU A 77 -3.82 5.20 7.51
C LEU A 77 -3.60 3.72 7.16
N TYR A 78 -2.52 3.40 6.45
CA TYR A 78 -2.19 2.02 6.11
C TYR A 78 -1.79 1.18 7.33
N LEU A 79 -1.46 1.76 8.49
CA LEU A 79 -1.27 0.99 9.73
C LEU A 79 -2.55 0.26 10.14
N ASN A 80 -3.71 0.91 9.99
CA ASN A 80 -4.99 0.26 10.25
C ASN A 80 -5.28 -0.84 9.23
N ALA A 81 -4.83 -0.68 7.99
CA ALA A 81 -5.04 -1.67 6.93
C ALA A 81 -4.21 -2.95 7.13
N VAL A 82 -3.08 -2.86 7.84
CA VAL A 82 -2.15 -3.98 8.10
C VAL A 82 -2.17 -4.48 9.54
N SER A 83 -3.00 -3.89 10.41
CA SER A 83 -3.05 -4.24 11.84
C SER A 83 -3.40 -5.71 12.09
N ASP A 84 -4.26 -6.28 11.24
CA ASP A 84 -4.57 -7.71 11.22
C ASP A 84 -3.81 -8.40 10.07
N ILE A 85 -2.51 -8.58 10.28
CA ILE A 85 -1.61 -9.14 9.27
C ILE A 85 -2.04 -10.56 8.81
N ARG A 86 -2.69 -11.32 9.70
CA ARG A 86 -3.16 -12.69 9.43
C ARG A 86 -4.34 -12.73 8.46
N ASN A 87 -5.14 -11.67 8.42
CA ASN A 87 -6.29 -11.55 7.53
C ASN A 87 -6.03 -10.63 6.33
N LEU A 88 -4.78 -10.19 6.12
CA LEU A 88 -4.41 -9.31 5.00
C LEU A 88 -4.85 -9.87 3.65
N GLY A 89 -4.71 -11.19 3.44
CA GLY A 89 -5.09 -11.88 2.21
C GLY A 89 -6.60 -11.95 1.93
N LYS A 90 -7.45 -11.66 2.93
CA LYS A 90 -8.92 -11.60 2.76
C LYS A 90 -9.39 -10.23 2.27
N LYS A 91 -8.53 -9.21 2.34
CA LYS A 91 -8.87 -7.85 1.92
C LYS A 91 -8.82 -7.73 0.40
N ASN A 92 -9.69 -6.89 -0.14
CA ASN A 92 -9.81 -6.64 -1.57
C ASN A 92 -8.76 -5.63 -2.07
N TRP A 93 -7.49 -6.05 -2.05
CA TRP A 93 -6.37 -5.25 -2.53
C TRP A 93 -6.49 -4.90 -4.01
N ALA A 94 -7.00 -5.83 -4.84
CA ALA A 94 -7.12 -5.64 -6.28
C ALA A 94 -8.02 -4.43 -6.61
N SER A 95 -9.22 -4.35 -6.02
CA SER A 95 -10.09 -3.19 -6.22
C SER A 95 -9.53 -1.91 -5.58
N HIS A 96 -8.86 -2.01 -4.43
CA HIS A 96 -8.25 -0.84 -3.78
C HIS A 96 -7.18 -0.20 -4.66
N VAL A 97 -6.24 -1.01 -5.15
CA VAL A 97 -5.13 -0.54 -5.99
C VAL A 97 -5.63 0.12 -7.26
N VAL A 98 -6.60 -0.51 -7.95
CA VAL A 98 -7.13 0.06 -9.18
C VAL A 98 -7.92 1.34 -8.91
N ARG A 99 -8.67 1.43 -7.82
CA ARG A 99 -9.34 2.67 -7.42
C ARG A 99 -8.35 3.78 -7.13
N HIS A 100 -7.25 3.48 -6.43
CA HIS A 100 -6.20 4.45 -6.15
C HIS A 100 -5.55 4.96 -7.45
N LEU A 101 -5.23 4.05 -8.39
CA LEU A 101 -4.71 4.43 -9.71
C LEU A 101 -5.70 5.30 -10.49
N MET A 102 -6.98 4.92 -10.55
CA MET A 102 -8.03 5.68 -11.25
C MET A 102 -8.18 7.09 -10.67
N GLU A 103 -8.14 7.24 -9.35
CA GLU A 103 -8.19 8.56 -8.71
C GLU A 103 -6.96 9.40 -9.03
N SER A 104 -5.79 8.77 -9.11
CA SER A 104 -4.56 9.45 -9.51
C SER A 104 -4.61 9.93 -10.96
N ILE A 105 -5.08 9.09 -11.89
CA ILE A 105 -5.32 9.45 -13.29
C ILE A 105 -6.30 10.62 -13.38
N ARG A 106 -7.39 10.58 -12.61
CA ARG A 106 -8.37 11.66 -12.56
C ARG A 106 -7.74 12.96 -12.07
N CYS A 107 -6.90 12.91 -11.03
CA CYS A 107 -6.19 14.10 -10.53
C CYS A 107 -5.17 14.63 -11.54
N TYR A 108 -4.49 13.75 -12.28
CA TYR A 108 -3.58 14.14 -13.37
C TYR A 108 -4.33 14.87 -14.48
N GLN A 109 -5.44 14.30 -14.96
CA GLN A 109 -6.22 14.86 -16.07
C GLN A 109 -6.98 16.13 -15.71
N VAL A 110 -7.63 16.17 -14.54
CA VAL A 110 -8.58 17.23 -14.17
C VAL A 110 -7.96 18.30 -13.28
N LYS A 111 -7.04 17.91 -12.37
CA LYS A 111 -6.42 18.82 -11.39
C LYS A 111 -5.01 19.25 -11.80
N HIS A 112 -4.56 18.90 -13.00
CA HIS A 112 -3.22 19.18 -13.52
C HIS A 112 -2.09 18.76 -12.55
N ALA A 113 -2.27 17.63 -11.85
CA ALA A 113 -1.20 17.07 -11.04
C ALA A 113 0.01 16.76 -11.92
N LYS A 114 1.22 17.07 -11.45
CA LYS A 114 2.45 16.92 -12.25
C LYS A 114 2.88 15.46 -12.41
N ASN A 115 2.51 14.61 -11.45
CA ASN A 115 2.97 13.23 -11.36
C ASN A 115 1.77 12.29 -11.19
N LEU A 116 1.93 11.07 -11.69
CA LEU A 116 0.98 9.98 -11.48
C LEU A 116 1.43 9.12 -10.29
N SER A 117 0.48 8.72 -9.46
CA SER A 117 0.65 7.82 -8.30
C SER A 117 -0.18 6.54 -8.48
N GLY A 118 0.07 5.54 -7.64
CA GLY A 118 -0.58 4.24 -7.73
C GLY A 118 0.14 3.25 -8.64
N CYS A 119 -0.37 2.01 -8.68
CA CYS A 119 0.26 0.93 -9.42
C CYS A 119 0.19 1.14 -10.94
N THR A 120 1.19 1.81 -11.51
CA THR A 120 1.28 2.11 -12.95
C THR A 120 1.61 0.87 -13.79
N ILE A 121 2.04 -0.23 -13.16
CA ILE A 121 2.24 -1.54 -13.81
C ILE A 121 0.96 -1.95 -14.56
N PHE A 122 -0.23 -1.66 -14.02
CA PHE A 122 -1.48 -1.94 -14.73
C PHE A 122 -1.61 -1.20 -16.05
N VAL A 123 -1.20 0.07 -16.10
CA VAL A 123 -1.22 0.86 -17.34
C VAL A 123 -0.21 0.31 -18.34
N GLN A 124 0.99 -0.04 -17.88
CA GLN A 124 2.04 -0.62 -18.72
C GLN A 124 1.61 -1.96 -19.33
N LEU A 125 1.03 -2.85 -18.52
CA LEU A 125 0.53 -4.15 -18.99
C LEU A 125 -0.63 -4.00 -19.98
N LEU A 126 -1.56 -3.08 -19.71
CA LEU A 126 -2.68 -2.80 -20.63
C LEU A 126 -2.20 -2.25 -21.97
N TYR A 127 -1.18 -1.38 -21.95
CA TYR A 127 -0.56 -0.86 -23.16
C TYR A 127 0.10 -1.98 -23.96
N LEU A 128 0.92 -2.81 -23.32
CA LEU A 128 1.59 -3.93 -23.98
C LEU A 128 0.58 -4.90 -24.61
N HIS A 129 -0.48 -5.26 -23.89
CA HIS A 129 -1.55 -6.12 -24.41
C HIS A 129 -2.29 -5.50 -25.61
N HIS A 130 -2.36 -4.17 -25.73
CA HIS A 130 -3.01 -3.51 -26.88
C HIS A 130 -2.10 -3.36 -28.10
N VAL A 131 -0.78 -3.43 -27.91
CA VAL A 131 0.21 -3.25 -28.99
C VAL A 131 0.58 -4.59 -29.65
N GLU A 132 0.37 -5.71 -28.95
CA GLU A 132 0.34 -7.06 -29.53
C GLU A 132 -0.91 -7.30 -30.39
#